data_AF-A0A941UW77-F1
#
_entry.id   AF-A0A941UW77-F1
#
_cell.length_a   1.000
_cell.length_b   1.000
_cell.length_c   1.000
_cell.angle_alpha   90.00
_cell.angle_beta   90.00
_cell.angle_gamma   90.00
#
_symmetry.space_group_name_H-M   'P 1'
#
loop_
_entity.id
_entity.type
_entity.pdbx_description
1 polymer ?
#
loop_
_entity_poly.entity_id
_entity_poly.type
_entity_poly.pdbx_seq_one_letter_code
_entity_poly.pdbx_strand_id
1 'polypeptide(L)'
;MSGASKWVYAFGEGNGSDRMLLGGKGANLCEMTRIGLPVPPGFVVTTEACLAYLKENRLPDGLMDEVHAQLRRVEEAAGKRFGAAADPLLVSVRSGSAMSMPGMMDTILNLGLNEQSLAGLIKATGNPRFGWDAYRRMIQLFGKVALGVPDEPFDREMAVRLDVELAAGQLQQLAQRFLEVVREHTGRPFPDDPHEQLEIAIAAVFRSWNGKRAIDYRRQFRITPQMANGTAANVCT
;
A
#
# COMPACT_ATOMS: atom_id res chain seq x y z
N MET A 1 -18.10 25.19 13.06
CA MET A 1 -18.66 24.17 12.16
C MET A 1 -17.59 23.86 11.13
N SER A 2 -16.73 22.86 11.38
CA SER A 2 -15.77 22.42 10.36
C SER A 2 -16.57 21.68 9.29
N GLY A 3 -16.54 22.15 8.05
CA GLY A 3 -17.08 21.39 6.92
C GLY A 3 -16.49 19.98 6.92
N ALA A 4 -17.27 18.99 6.50
CA ALA A 4 -16.79 17.61 6.43
C ALA A 4 -15.50 17.56 5.61
N SER A 5 -14.38 17.21 6.26
CA SER A 5 -13.09 17.06 5.59
C SER A 5 -13.17 15.89 4.62
N LYS A 6 -12.97 16.17 3.33
CA LYS A 6 -12.82 15.12 2.30
C LYS A 6 -11.47 14.44 2.49
N TRP A 7 -11.47 13.15 2.76
CA TRP A 7 -10.26 12.39 3.08
C TRP A 7 -9.55 11.82 1.85
N VAL A 8 -10.27 11.59 0.75
CA VAL A 8 -9.75 10.86 -0.41
C VAL A 8 -10.01 11.63 -1.72
N TYR A 9 -8.96 11.79 -2.52
CA TYR A 9 -9.03 12.45 -3.83
C TYR A 9 -8.59 11.50 -4.94
N ALA A 10 -9.42 11.33 -5.97
CA ALA A 10 -8.97 10.69 -7.20
C ALA A 10 -7.84 11.51 -7.84
N PHE A 11 -6.93 10.87 -8.59
CA PHE A 11 -5.87 11.60 -9.28
C PHE A 11 -6.42 12.67 -10.25
N GLY A 12 -7.55 12.40 -10.91
CA GLY A 12 -8.20 13.38 -11.79
C GLY A 12 -8.92 14.53 -11.06
N GLU A 13 -9.13 14.44 -9.75
CA GLU A 13 -9.84 15.45 -8.96
C GLU A 13 -8.90 16.31 -8.09
N GLY A 14 -7.73 15.78 -7.71
CA GLY A 14 -6.80 16.45 -6.81
C GLY A 14 -6.10 17.65 -7.44
N ASN A 15 -5.87 18.70 -6.65
CA ASN A 15 -5.07 19.84 -7.10
C ASN A 15 -3.57 19.53 -6.97
N GLY A 16 -2.87 19.40 -8.11
CA GLY A 16 -1.43 19.12 -8.15
C GLY A 16 -0.51 20.17 -7.51
N SER A 17 -1.02 21.37 -7.20
CA SER A 17 -0.28 22.35 -6.40
C SER A 17 -0.37 22.12 -4.88
N ASP A 18 -1.36 21.37 -4.41
CA ASP A 18 -1.61 21.14 -2.98
C ASP A 18 -0.78 19.99 -2.42
N ARG A 19 0.53 20.22 -2.34
CA ARG A 19 1.50 19.25 -1.81
C ARG A 19 1.36 19.03 -0.31
N MET A 20 0.77 19.98 0.42
CA MET A 20 0.57 19.84 1.86
C MET A 20 -0.54 18.85 2.16
N LEU A 21 -1.63 18.86 1.39
CA LEU A 21 -2.76 17.95 1.56
C LEU A 21 -2.51 16.57 0.92
N LEU A 22 -1.98 16.54 -0.31
CA LEU A 22 -1.86 15.31 -1.11
C LEU A 22 -0.48 14.65 -1.00
N GLY A 23 0.48 15.31 -0.36
CA GLY A 23 1.89 14.94 -0.42
C GLY A 23 2.48 15.20 -1.80
N GLY A 24 3.82 15.23 -1.88
CA GLY A 24 4.52 15.51 -3.14
C GLY A 24 4.26 14.47 -4.23
N LYS A 25 4.19 13.18 -3.86
CA LYS A 25 3.90 12.09 -4.82
C LYS A 25 2.45 12.16 -5.32
N GLY A 26 1.48 12.30 -4.42
CA GLY A 26 0.07 12.38 -4.78
C GLY A 26 -0.23 13.61 -5.63
N ALA A 27 0.28 14.77 -5.23
CA ALA A 27 0.18 16.00 -6.00
C ALA A 27 0.75 15.84 -7.43
N ASN A 28 1.92 15.21 -7.59
CA ASN A 28 2.48 14.95 -8.90
C ASN A 28 1.64 13.96 -9.73
N LEU A 29 1.08 12.90 -9.12
CA LEU A 29 0.19 11.96 -9.81
C LEU A 29 -1.08 12.66 -10.30
N CYS A 30 -1.65 13.56 -9.48
CA CYS A 30 -2.78 14.38 -9.88
C CYS A 30 -2.42 15.32 -11.05
N GLU A 31 -1.27 15.98 -10.97
CA GLU A 31 -0.81 16.86 -12.06
C GLU A 31 -0.60 16.11 -13.36
N MET A 32 0.09 14.97 -13.31
CA MET A 32 0.34 14.11 -14.48
C MET A 32 -0.96 13.63 -15.11
N THR A 33 -1.95 13.24 -14.29
CA THR A 33 -3.28 12.83 -14.77
C THR A 33 -4.01 13.99 -15.44
N ARG A 34 -3.96 15.19 -14.84
CA ARG A 34 -4.62 16.40 -15.36
C ARG A 34 -4.05 16.85 -16.70
N ILE A 35 -2.75 16.73 -16.92
CA ILE A 35 -2.11 17.07 -18.20
C ILE A 35 -2.22 15.96 -19.25
N GLY A 36 -2.94 14.87 -18.95
CA GLY A 36 -3.24 13.80 -19.90
C GLY A 36 -2.12 12.76 -20.10
N LEU A 37 -1.16 12.66 -19.17
CA LEU A 37 -0.20 11.56 -19.21
C LEU A 37 -0.88 10.24 -18.83
N PRO A 38 -0.42 9.10 -19.38
CA PRO A 38 -0.97 7.78 -19.09
C PRO A 38 -0.55 7.33 -17.67
N VAL A 39 -1.26 7.84 -16.67
CA VAL A 39 -1.13 7.45 -15.26
C VAL A 39 -2.14 6.35 -14.97
N PRO A 40 -1.76 5.22 -14.36
CA PRO A 40 -2.72 4.22 -13.94
C PRO A 40 -3.75 4.80 -12.96
N PRO A 41 -5.02 4.36 -13.02
CA PRO A 41 -6.06 4.86 -12.14
C PRO A 41 -5.70 4.69 -10.66
N GLY A 42 -6.08 5.68 -9.85
CA GLY A 42 -5.79 5.68 -8.42
C GLY A 42 -6.28 6.91 -7.70
N PHE A 43 -5.97 6.95 -6.41
CA PHE A 43 -6.39 8.01 -5.50
C PHE A 43 -5.36 8.24 -4.39
N VAL A 44 -5.51 9.38 -3.73
CA VAL A 44 -4.68 9.84 -2.61
C VAL A 44 -5.55 9.94 -1.37
N VAL A 45 -5.15 9.28 -0.29
CA VAL A 45 -5.65 9.52 1.06
C VAL A 45 -4.80 10.61 1.70
N THR A 46 -5.42 11.66 2.20
CA THR A 46 -4.77 12.94 2.52
C THR A 46 -3.86 12.89 3.74
N THR A 47 -2.98 13.87 3.86
CA THR A 47 -2.19 14.11 5.09
C THR A 47 -3.08 14.47 6.28
N GLU A 48 -4.22 15.12 6.06
CA GLU A 48 -5.20 15.40 7.13
C GLU A 48 -5.78 14.12 7.72
N ALA A 49 -6.09 13.12 6.89
CA ALA A 49 -6.52 11.80 7.36
C ALA A 49 -5.42 11.12 8.20
N CYS A 50 -4.15 11.28 7.81
CA CYS A 50 -3.02 10.81 8.62
C CYS A 50 -2.96 11.52 9.98
N LEU A 51 -3.17 12.84 10.04
CA LEU A 51 -3.14 13.59 11.29
C LEU A 51 -4.30 13.20 12.22
N ALA A 52 -5.50 13.01 11.66
CA ALA A 52 -6.64 12.50 12.39
C ALA A 52 -6.36 11.10 12.95
N TYR A 53 -5.79 10.21 12.15
CA TYR A 53 -5.36 8.88 12.58
C TYR A 53 -4.34 8.94 13.73
N LEU A 54 -3.30 9.77 13.60
CA LEU A 54 -2.24 9.86 14.61
C LEU A 54 -2.73 10.48 15.93
N LYS A 55 -3.78 11.30 15.90
CA LYS A 55 -4.39 11.90 17.08
C LYS A 55 -5.20 10.89 17.89
N GLU A 56 -5.96 10.03 17.22
CA GLU A 56 -6.92 9.13 17.88
C GLU A 56 -6.46 7.65 17.85
N ASN A 57 -5.34 7.36 17.19
CA ASN A 57 -4.82 6.02 16.93
C ASN A 57 -5.87 5.06 16.31
N ARG A 58 -6.80 5.62 15.52
CA ARG A 58 -7.85 4.93 14.78
C ARG A 58 -8.10 5.66 13.47
N LEU A 59 -8.53 4.96 12.43
CA LEU A 59 -8.89 5.62 11.18
C LEU A 59 -10.09 6.56 11.41
N PRO A 60 -10.08 7.78 10.83
CA PRO A 60 -11.18 8.72 11.00
C PRO A 60 -12.48 8.16 10.42
N ASP A 61 -13.59 8.51 11.07
CA ASP A 61 -14.91 8.05 10.65
C ASP A 61 -15.22 8.51 9.20
N GLY A 62 -15.78 7.60 8.39
CA GLY A 62 -16.09 7.84 6.97
C GLY A 62 -14.91 7.73 6.00
N LEU A 63 -13.66 7.64 6.47
CA LEU A 63 -12.51 7.49 5.57
C LEU A 63 -12.62 6.23 4.71
N MET A 64 -12.92 5.08 5.31
CA MET A 64 -12.97 3.83 4.55
C MET A 64 -14.15 3.79 3.58
N ASP A 65 -15.24 4.52 3.85
CA ASP A 65 -16.34 4.67 2.89
C ASP A 65 -15.90 5.45 1.65
N GLU A 66 -15.12 6.53 1.83
CA GLU A 66 -14.52 7.27 0.71
C GLU A 66 -13.50 6.43 -0.06
N VAL A 67 -12.65 5.67 0.65
CA VAL A 67 -11.69 4.74 0.03
C VAL A 67 -12.41 3.71 -0.82
N HIS A 68 -13.46 3.07 -0.30
CA HIS A 68 -14.26 2.10 -1.05
C HIS A 68 -14.97 2.75 -2.25
N ALA A 69 -15.45 3.99 -2.12
CA ALA A 69 -16.05 4.71 -3.23
C ALA A 69 -15.05 5.01 -4.35
N GLN A 70 -13.83 5.42 -4.02
CA GLN A 70 -12.79 5.67 -5.02
C GLN A 70 -12.26 4.36 -5.62
N LEU A 71 -12.13 3.30 -4.81
CA LEU A 71 -11.72 1.99 -5.29
C LEU A 71 -12.71 1.45 -6.34
N ARG A 72 -14.03 1.63 -6.17
CA ARG A 72 -15.02 1.28 -7.20
C ARG A 72 -14.80 2.02 -8.52
N ARG A 73 -14.43 3.29 -8.48
CA ARG A 73 -14.11 4.06 -9.70
C ARG A 73 -12.82 3.57 -10.35
N VAL A 74 -11.84 3.16 -9.55
CA VAL A 74 -10.61 2.53 -10.04
C VAL A 74 -10.92 1.17 -10.70
N GLU A 75 -11.78 0.35 -10.10
CA GLU A 75 -12.28 -0.90 -10.69
C GLU A 75 -12.95 -0.67 -12.05
N GLU A 76 -13.84 0.31 -12.14
CA GLU A 76 -14.53 0.69 -13.39
C GLU A 76 -13.54 1.14 -14.47
N ALA A 77 -12.56 1.98 -14.10
CA ALA A 77 -11.55 2.48 -15.04
C ALA A 77 -10.57 1.38 -15.50
N ALA A 78 -10.23 0.43 -14.61
CA ALA A 78 -9.32 -0.67 -14.91
C ALA A 78 -10.02 -1.86 -15.61
N GLY A 79 -11.36 -1.92 -15.57
CA GLY A 79 -12.13 -3.06 -16.06
C GLY A 79 -11.94 -4.35 -15.23
N LYS A 80 -11.48 -4.22 -13.99
CA LYS A 80 -11.16 -5.33 -13.07
C LYS A 80 -11.81 -5.12 -11.72
N ARG A 81 -11.86 -6.16 -10.89
CA ARG A 81 -12.51 -6.10 -9.57
C ARG A 81 -11.55 -6.48 -8.46
N PHE A 82 -11.50 -5.65 -7.42
CA PHE A 82 -10.63 -5.85 -6.27
C PHE A 82 -11.09 -7.06 -5.48
N GLY A 83 -10.18 -8.02 -5.28
CA GLY A 83 -10.50 -9.31 -4.67
C GLY A 83 -11.24 -10.31 -5.54
N ALA A 84 -11.43 -10.06 -6.83
CA ALA A 84 -12.07 -11.04 -7.71
C ALA A 84 -11.17 -12.25 -7.97
N ALA A 85 -11.76 -13.44 -7.95
CA ALA A 85 -11.02 -14.70 -8.15
C ALA A 85 -10.54 -14.93 -9.59
N ALA A 86 -11.20 -14.34 -10.60
CA ALA A 86 -10.92 -14.63 -12.01
C ALA A 86 -9.99 -13.62 -12.69
N ASP A 87 -10.27 -12.32 -12.55
CA ASP A 87 -9.42 -11.23 -13.05
C ASP A 87 -9.27 -10.16 -11.95
N PRO A 88 -8.36 -10.38 -10.99
CA PRO A 88 -8.22 -9.50 -9.84
C PRO A 88 -7.64 -8.15 -10.24
N LEU A 89 -8.22 -7.08 -9.68
CA LEU A 89 -7.53 -5.81 -9.53
C LEU A 89 -6.51 -5.95 -8.40
N LEU A 90 -5.26 -5.64 -8.69
CA LEU A 90 -4.21 -5.50 -7.68
C LEU A 90 -3.83 -4.03 -7.59
N VAL A 91 -3.50 -3.59 -6.38
CA VAL A 91 -3.08 -2.20 -6.14
C VAL A 91 -1.75 -2.15 -5.41
N SER A 92 -1.10 -1.00 -5.52
CA SER A 92 0.04 -0.61 -4.70
C SER A 92 -0.38 0.45 -3.69
N VAL A 93 0.23 0.42 -2.50
CA VAL A 93 0.07 1.45 -1.48
C VAL A 93 1.41 2.09 -1.20
N ARG A 94 1.50 3.41 -1.38
CA ARG A 94 2.76 4.17 -1.36
C ARG A 94 2.65 5.41 -0.50
N SER A 95 3.53 5.54 0.48
CA SER A 95 3.65 6.75 1.30
C SER A 95 4.15 7.95 0.49
N GLY A 96 3.62 9.14 0.79
CA GLY A 96 4.06 10.40 0.19
C GLY A 96 3.80 11.60 1.09
N SER A 97 4.85 12.15 1.69
CA SER A 97 4.81 13.43 2.41
C SER A 97 4.98 14.63 1.46
N ALA A 98 4.68 15.84 1.93
CA ALA A 98 4.85 17.08 1.17
C ALA A 98 6.28 17.27 0.63
N MET A 99 7.27 16.81 1.40
CA MET A 99 8.68 16.79 1.03
C MET A 99 9.19 15.35 0.89
N SER A 100 10.26 15.15 0.13
CA SER A 100 10.93 13.85 0.07
C SER A 100 11.55 13.51 1.42
N MET A 101 11.18 12.37 1.99
CA MET A 101 11.70 11.90 3.26
C MET A 101 12.15 10.44 3.15
N PRO A 102 13.46 10.18 3.10
CA PRO A 102 14.03 8.84 3.28
C PRO A 102 13.62 8.26 4.63
N GLY A 103 13.33 6.96 4.66
CA GLY A 103 12.92 6.26 5.88
C GLY A 103 11.43 6.29 6.20
N MET A 104 10.60 6.83 5.29
CA MET A 104 9.16 6.56 5.27
C MET A 104 8.86 5.12 4.82
N MET A 105 7.65 4.65 5.08
CA MET A 105 7.18 3.29 4.74
C MET A 105 7.60 2.84 3.34
N ASP A 106 8.12 1.61 3.24
CA ASP A 106 8.38 0.94 1.97
C ASP A 106 7.07 0.75 1.18
N THR A 107 7.16 0.62 -0.14
CA THR A 107 5.98 0.42 -1.00
C THR A 107 5.47 -1.01 -0.87
N ILE A 108 4.15 -1.16 -0.65
CA ILE A 108 3.47 -2.46 -0.77
C ILE A 108 2.97 -2.58 -2.21
N LEU A 109 3.36 -3.67 -2.89
CA LEU A 109 2.93 -4.01 -4.24
C LEU A 109 2.04 -5.26 -4.20
N ASN A 110 1.19 -5.43 -5.23
CA ASN A 110 0.33 -6.60 -5.40
C ASN A 110 -0.70 -6.79 -4.27
N LEU A 111 -1.11 -5.70 -3.61
CA LEU A 111 -2.14 -5.73 -2.59
C LEU A 111 -3.46 -6.15 -3.22
N GLY A 112 -4.16 -7.08 -2.57
CA GLY A 112 -5.34 -7.75 -3.08
C GLY A 112 -5.10 -9.20 -3.48
N LEU A 113 -3.84 -9.67 -3.47
CA LEU A 113 -3.53 -11.08 -3.60
C LEU A 113 -3.91 -11.87 -2.34
N ASN A 114 -4.56 -12.99 -2.58
CA ASN A 114 -4.92 -14.05 -1.67
C ASN A 114 -5.01 -15.37 -2.47
N GLU A 115 -5.38 -16.49 -1.85
CA GLU A 115 -5.43 -17.78 -2.55
C GLU A 115 -6.36 -17.76 -3.78
N GLN A 116 -7.50 -17.08 -3.68
CA GLN A 116 -8.50 -17.02 -4.76
C GLN A 116 -8.05 -16.16 -5.93
N SER A 117 -7.62 -14.92 -5.65
CA SER A 117 -7.14 -13.98 -6.67
C SER A 117 -5.82 -14.43 -7.30
N LEU A 118 -4.96 -15.15 -6.57
CA LEU A 118 -3.75 -15.75 -7.10
C LEU A 118 -4.07 -16.75 -8.23
N ALA A 119 -5.08 -17.61 -8.05
CA ALA A 119 -5.49 -18.54 -9.09
C ALA A 119 -5.94 -17.79 -10.37
N GLY A 120 -6.67 -16.68 -10.20
CA GLY A 120 -7.03 -15.76 -11.28
C GLY A 120 -5.83 -15.15 -11.99
N LEU A 121 -4.87 -14.62 -11.23
CA LEU A 121 -3.64 -14.02 -11.76
C LEU A 121 -2.83 -15.03 -12.57
N ILE A 122 -2.66 -16.25 -12.06
CA ILE A 122 -1.94 -17.34 -12.74
C ILE A 122 -2.66 -17.70 -14.05
N LYS A 123 -3.99 -17.80 -14.02
CA LYS A 123 -4.79 -18.11 -15.21
C LYS A 123 -4.71 -16.99 -16.26
N ALA A 124 -4.83 -15.74 -15.85
CA ALA A 124 -4.80 -14.59 -16.75
C ALA A 124 -3.44 -14.39 -17.42
N THR A 125 -2.34 -14.71 -16.72
CA THR A 125 -0.98 -14.56 -17.23
C THR A 125 -0.43 -15.81 -17.91
N GLY A 126 -1.04 -16.98 -17.68
CA GLY A 126 -0.49 -18.27 -18.08
C GLY A 126 0.87 -18.57 -17.42
N ASN A 127 1.22 -17.89 -16.34
CA ASN A 127 2.55 -17.94 -15.73
C ASN A 127 2.48 -18.22 -14.22
N PRO A 128 2.42 -19.51 -13.83
CA PRO A 128 2.42 -19.92 -12.42
C PRO A 128 3.61 -19.40 -11.63
N ARG A 129 4.81 -19.35 -12.23
CA ARG A 129 6.00 -18.82 -11.57
C ARG A 129 5.79 -17.36 -11.17
N PHE A 130 5.30 -16.53 -12.11
CA PHE A 130 5.01 -15.13 -11.84
C PHE A 130 3.97 -14.95 -10.72
N GLY A 131 2.87 -15.70 -10.76
CA GLY A 131 1.85 -15.61 -9.71
C GLY A 131 2.39 -15.92 -8.32
N TRP A 132 3.11 -17.04 -8.16
CA TRP A 132 3.70 -17.40 -6.87
C TRP A 132 4.80 -16.44 -6.42
N ASP A 133 5.61 -15.90 -7.36
CA ASP A 133 6.60 -14.87 -7.03
C ASP A 133 5.94 -13.55 -6.58
N ALA A 134 4.87 -13.13 -7.24
CA ALA A 134 4.10 -11.97 -6.84
C ALA A 134 3.47 -12.14 -5.46
N TYR A 135 2.94 -13.33 -5.17
CA TYR A 135 2.29 -13.64 -3.89
C TYR A 135 3.28 -13.71 -2.73
N ARG A 136 4.39 -14.45 -2.86
CA ARG A 136 5.40 -14.50 -1.79
C ARG A 136 6.02 -13.12 -1.51
N ARG A 137 6.24 -12.29 -2.54
CA ARG A 137 6.70 -10.91 -2.37
C ARG A 137 5.65 -10.03 -1.68
N MET A 138 4.36 -10.20 -2.01
CA MET A 138 3.28 -9.51 -1.31
C MET A 138 3.27 -9.87 0.17
N ILE A 139 3.33 -11.17 0.52
CA ILE A 139 3.35 -11.62 1.92
C ILE A 139 4.53 -11.02 2.68
N GLN A 140 5.73 -11.04 2.09
CA GLN A 140 6.94 -10.48 2.71
C GLN A 140 6.83 -8.96 2.91
N LEU A 141 6.47 -8.22 1.85
CA LEU A 141 6.33 -6.76 1.92
C LEU A 141 5.23 -6.35 2.90
N PHE A 142 4.07 -6.99 2.83
CA PHE A 142 2.97 -6.68 3.73
C PHE A 142 3.29 -7.09 5.19
N GLY A 143 3.87 -8.27 5.39
CA GLY A 143 4.30 -8.74 6.71
C GLY A 143 5.30 -7.78 7.36
N LYS A 144 6.32 -7.36 6.60
CA LYS A 144 7.30 -6.38 7.06
C LYS A 144 6.69 -5.03 7.37
N VAL A 145 5.99 -4.48 6.39
CA VAL A 145 5.70 -3.06 6.34
C VAL A 145 4.38 -2.74 7.05
N ALA A 146 3.37 -3.61 6.89
CA ALA A 146 2.05 -3.41 7.47
C ALA A 146 1.91 -4.08 8.85
N LEU A 147 2.48 -5.28 9.02
CA LEU A 147 2.36 -6.09 10.23
C LEU A 147 3.59 -6.01 11.16
N GLY A 148 4.69 -5.39 10.73
CA GLY A 148 5.86 -5.15 11.58
C GLY A 148 6.73 -6.39 11.82
N VAL A 149 6.65 -7.40 10.97
CA VAL A 149 7.51 -8.59 11.04
C VAL A 149 8.94 -8.21 10.59
N PRO A 150 10.00 -8.60 11.30
CA PRO A 150 11.37 -8.34 10.86
C PRO A 150 11.70 -9.02 9.51
N ASP A 151 12.76 -8.57 8.82
CA ASP A 151 13.19 -9.18 7.55
C ASP A 151 13.83 -10.56 7.76
N GLU A 152 14.58 -10.73 8.86
CA GLU A 152 15.41 -11.92 9.12
C GLU A 152 14.66 -13.27 9.03
N PRO A 153 13.42 -13.42 9.55
CA PRO A 153 12.65 -14.65 9.41
C PRO A 153 12.33 -15.01 7.96
N PHE A 154 12.01 -14.02 7.11
CA PHE A 154 11.75 -14.27 5.69
C PHE A 154 13.02 -14.64 4.95
N ASP A 155 14.14 -13.96 5.25
CA ASP A 155 15.44 -14.23 4.62
C ASP A 155 15.96 -15.63 4.96
N ARG A 156 15.72 -16.13 6.18
CA ARG A 156 16.09 -17.50 6.59
C ARG A 156 15.38 -18.58 5.78
N GLU A 157 14.14 -18.34 5.38
CA GLU A 157 13.36 -19.27 4.56
C GLU A 157 13.81 -19.25 3.09
N MET A 158 14.45 -18.16 2.65
CA MET A 158 15.06 -18.09 1.31
C MET A 158 16.40 -18.83 1.26
N ALA A 159 16.32 -20.14 1.01
CA ALA A 159 17.48 -21.04 0.94
C ALA A 159 18.34 -20.93 -0.34
N VAL A 160 18.02 -20.04 -1.28
CA VAL A 160 18.72 -19.91 -2.57
C VAL A 160 19.44 -18.57 -2.71
N ARG A 161 20.55 -18.58 -3.47
CA ARG A 161 21.36 -17.38 -3.70
C ARG A 161 20.71 -16.43 -4.72
N LEU A 162 19.90 -16.95 -5.64
CA LEU A 162 19.25 -16.17 -6.69
C LEU A 162 17.77 -16.57 -6.86
N ASP A 163 16.86 -15.62 -6.65
CA ASP A 163 15.40 -15.79 -6.82
C ASP A 163 14.98 -16.33 -8.19
N VAL A 164 15.77 -16.01 -9.23
CA VAL A 164 15.44 -16.40 -10.61
C VAL A 164 15.54 -17.91 -10.85
N GLU A 165 16.24 -18.62 -9.98
CA GLU A 165 16.43 -20.08 -10.06
C GLU A 165 15.23 -20.87 -9.52
N LEU A 166 14.32 -20.21 -8.79
CA LEU A 166 13.16 -20.87 -8.21
C LEU A 166 12.08 -21.17 -9.24
N ALA A 167 11.71 -22.45 -9.34
CA ALA A 167 10.56 -22.92 -10.08
C ALA A 167 9.24 -22.58 -9.35
N ALA A 168 8.13 -22.62 -10.07
CA ALA A 168 6.81 -22.28 -9.53
C ALA A 168 6.43 -23.08 -8.25
N GLY A 169 6.72 -24.39 -8.23
CA GLY A 169 6.44 -25.23 -7.04
C GLY A 169 7.28 -24.85 -5.82
N GLN A 170 8.53 -24.40 -6.02
CA GLN A 170 9.37 -23.92 -4.93
C GLN A 170 8.88 -22.57 -4.40
N LEU A 171 8.45 -21.68 -5.29
CA LEU A 171 7.83 -20.40 -4.91
C LEU A 171 6.53 -20.59 -4.15
N GLN A 172 5.73 -21.60 -4.52
CA GLN A 172 4.52 -21.97 -3.78
C GLN A 172 4.85 -22.44 -2.35
N GLN A 173 5.82 -23.33 -2.20
CA GLN A 173 6.28 -23.77 -0.87
C GLN A 173 6.80 -22.60 -0.04
N LEU A 174 7.58 -21.70 -0.66
CA LEU A 174 8.11 -20.52 0.00
C LEU A 174 7.00 -19.54 0.42
N ALA A 175 5.98 -19.33 -0.41
CA ALA A 175 4.81 -18.54 -0.04
C ALA A 175 4.12 -19.11 1.21
N GLN A 176 3.95 -20.43 1.28
CA GLN A 176 3.36 -21.08 2.45
C GLN A 176 4.21 -20.87 3.71
N ARG A 177 5.53 -21.01 3.60
CA ARG A 177 6.46 -20.74 4.71
C ARG A 177 6.39 -19.28 5.17
N PHE A 178 6.26 -18.33 4.24
CA PHE A 178 6.10 -16.92 4.60
C PHE A 178 4.78 -16.63 5.34
N LEU A 179 3.69 -17.31 4.98
CA LEU A 179 2.43 -17.22 5.74
C LEU A 179 2.61 -17.73 7.17
N GLU A 180 3.37 -18.82 7.36
CA GLU A 180 3.70 -19.37 8.67
C GLU A 180 4.55 -18.38 9.49
N VAL A 181 5.57 -17.77 8.87
CA VAL A 181 6.40 -16.73 9.49
C VAL A 181 5.54 -15.58 10.02
N VAL A 182 4.58 -15.10 9.21
CA VAL A 182 3.64 -14.04 9.62
C VAL A 182 2.81 -14.52 10.82
N ARG A 183 2.29 -15.74 10.77
CA ARG A 183 1.48 -16.31 11.87
C ARG A 183 2.27 -16.45 13.17
N GLU A 184 3.50 -16.93 13.10
CA GLU A 184 4.37 -17.11 14.26
C GLU A 184 4.74 -15.77 14.91
N HIS A 185 5.00 -14.73 14.13
CA HIS A 185 5.41 -13.42 14.65
C HIS A 185 4.23 -12.57 15.15
N THR A 186 3.10 -12.62 14.46
CA THR A 186 1.95 -11.77 14.77
C THR A 186 0.91 -12.44 15.65
N GLY A 187 0.97 -13.78 15.78
CA GLY A 187 -0.05 -14.60 16.44
C GLY A 187 -1.37 -14.68 15.67
N ARG A 188 -1.43 -14.16 14.43
CA ARG A 188 -2.64 -14.11 13.60
C ARG A 188 -2.33 -14.59 12.17
N PRO A 189 -3.29 -15.19 11.46
CA PRO A 189 -3.09 -15.52 10.06
C PRO A 189 -2.89 -14.25 9.22
N PHE A 190 -2.28 -14.40 8.05
CA PHE A 190 -2.23 -13.34 7.06
C PHE A 190 -3.66 -12.95 6.64
N PRO A 191 -3.98 -11.65 6.51
CA PRO A 191 -5.34 -11.21 6.16
C PRO A 191 -5.72 -11.67 4.75
N ASP A 192 -6.75 -12.50 4.66
CA ASP A 192 -7.24 -13.06 3.39
C ASP A 192 -8.15 -12.08 2.64
N ASP A 193 -8.87 -11.20 3.37
CA ASP A 193 -9.75 -10.18 2.79
C ASP A 193 -8.92 -9.01 2.21
N PRO A 194 -9.00 -8.76 0.87
CA PRO A 194 -8.35 -7.62 0.23
C PRO A 194 -8.71 -6.26 0.82
N HIS A 195 -9.95 -6.08 1.31
CA HIS A 195 -10.37 -4.82 1.92
C HIS A 195 -9.71 -4.60 3.27
N GLU A 196 -9.60 -5.67 4.09
CA GLU A 196 -8.82 -5.63 5.33
C GLU A 196 -7.33 -5.35 5.04
N GLN A 197 -6.75 -5.98 4.01
CA GLN A 197 -5.37 -5.69 3.59
C GLN A 197 -5.19 -4.19 3.27
N LEU A 198 -6.13 -3.59 2.55
CA LEU A 198 -6.07 -2.18 2.15
C LEU A 198 -6.15 -1.25 3.38
N GLU A 199 -7.07 -1.54 4.32
CA GLU A 199 -7.21 -0.80 5.57
C GLU A 199 -5.91 -0.83 6.39
N ILE A 200 -5.36 -2.04 6.60
CA ILE A 200 -4.11 -2.24 7.35
C ILE A 200 -2.95 -1.50 6.68
N ALA A 201 -2.86 -1.53 5.35
CA ALA A 201 -1.82 -0.85 4.60
C ALA A 201 -1.90 0.68 4.71
N ILE A 202 -3.10 1.27 4.63
CA ILE A 202 -3.30 2.71 4.83
C ILE A 202 -2.92 3.11 6.25
N ALA A 203 -3.39 2.38 7.25
CA ALA A 203 -3.05 2.64 8.65
C ALA A 203 -1.53 2.52 8.89
N ALA A 204 -0.86 1.56 8.24
CA ALA A 204 0.59 1.40 8.30
C ALA A 204 1.34 2.59 7.69
N VAL A 205 0.85 3.15 6.58
CA VAL A 205 1.41 4.39 6.00
C VAL A 205 1.35 5.51 7.01
N PHE A 206 0.22 5.70 7.68
CA PHE A 206 0.08 6.73 8.70
C PHE A 206 1.00 6.51 9.90
N ARG A 207 1.08 5.28 10.43
CA ARG A 207 2.00 4.93 11.52
C ARG A 207 3.46 5.21 11.16
N SER A 208 3.84 4.99 9.90
CA SER A 208 5.22 5.19 9.44
C SER A 208 5.72 6.63 9.60
N TRP A 209 4.83 7.63 9.61
CA TRP A 209 5.19 9.02 9.86
C TRP A 209 5.86 9.22 11.22
N ASN A 210 5.45 8.44 12.23
CA ASN A 210 6.05 8.44 13.57
C ASN A 210 7.08 7.31 13.76
N GLY A 211 7.50 6.64 12.69
CA GLY A 211 8.59 5.68 12.76
C GLY A 211 9.91 6.35 13.16
N LYS A 212 10.76 5.62 13.90
CA LYS A 212 12.05 6.13 14.40
C LYS A 212 12.89 6.80 13.31
N ARG A 213 13.04 6.17 12.14
CA ARG A 213 13.80 6.71 11.00
C ARG A 213 13.22 8.04 10.50
N ALA A 214 11.90 8.15 10.40
CA ALA A 214 11.23 9.37 9.95
C ALA A 214 11.38 10.52 10.97
N ILE A 215 11.28 10.22 12.27
CA ILE A 215 11.51 11.19 13.35
C ILE A 215 12.97 11.67 13.34
N ASP A 216 13.92 10.74 13.29
CA ASP A 216 15.35 11.05 13.27
C ASP A 216 15.69 11.93 12.06
N TYR A 217 15.13 11.60 10.88
CA TYR A 217 15.29 12.41 9.66
C TYR A 217 14.73 13.83 9.83
N ARG A 218 13.48 13.99 10.28
CA ARG A 218 12.89 15.32 10.51
C ARG A 218 13.70 16.15 11.52
N ARG A 219 14.23 15.50 12.56
CA ARG A 219 15.06 16.16 13.57
C ARG A 219 16.41 16.61 13.01
N GLN A 220 17.09 15.74 12.27
CA GLN A 220 18.39 16.02 11.67
C GLN A 220 18.32 17.17 10.66
N PHE A 221 17.29 17.18 9.81
CA PHE A 221 17.10 18.19 8.76
C PHE A 221 16.22 19.37 9.19
N ARG A 222 15.84 19.45 10.48
CA ARG A 222 15.01 20.53 11.06
C ARG A 222 13.71 20.77 10.30
N ILE A 223 13.06 19.70 9.85
CA ILE A 223 11.79 19.76 9.13
C ILE A 223 10.69 20.12 10.12
N THR A 224 10.04 21.27 9.92
CA THR A 224 8.94 21.74 10.76
C THR A 224 7.59 21.27 10.20
N PRO A 225 6.51 21.28 11.01
CA PRO A 225 5.16 20.99 10.52
C PRO A 225 4.70 21.92 9.39
N GLN A 226 5.22 23.15 9.31
CA GLN A 226 4.90 24.06 8.20
C GLN A 226 5.52 23.60 6.87
N MET A 227 6.57 22.78 6.92
CA MET A 227 7.25 22.24 5.75
C MET A 227 6.66 20.89 5.33
N ALA A 228 6.38 20.01 6.30
CA ALA A 228 5.70 18.74 6.07
C ALA A 228 5.01 18.28 7.36
N ASN A 229 3.71 17.99 7.30
CA ASN A 229 2.92 17.55 8.45
C ASN A 229 2.04 16.36 8.09
N GLY A 230 2.51 15.16 8.40
CA GLY A 230 1.85 13.91 8.03
C GLY A 230 2.28 13.38 6.66
N THR A 231 1.74 12.23 6.30
CA THR A 231 1.98 11.56 5.03
C THR A 231 0.66 11.21 4.37
N ALA A 232 0.58 11.38 3.06
CA ALA A 232 -0.50 10.83 2.27
C ALA A 232 -0.23 9.35 1.95
N ALA A 233 -1.29 8.60 1.68
CA ALA A 233 -1.23 7.24 1.14
C ALA A 233 -1.76 7.25 -0.29
N ASN A 234 -0.93 6.85 -1.25
CA ASN A 234 -1.30 6.79 -2.65
C ASN A 234 -1.66 5.34 -2.99
N VAL A 235 -2.88 5.13 -3.48
CA VAL A 235 -3.37 3.83 -3.95
C VAL A 235 -3.46 3.88 -5.47
N CYS A 236 -2.76 2.97 -6.14
CA CYS A 236 -2.61 2.96 -7.60
C CYS A 236 -2.57 1.53 -8.11
N THR A 237 -3.27 1.26 -9.21
CA THR A 237 -3.22 -0.03 -9.93
C THR A 237 -1.89 -0.22 -10.64
#